data_AF-A0A7X7Y1Q7-F1
#
_entry.id   AF-A0A7X7Y1Q7-F1
#
_cell.length_a   1.000
_cell.length_b   1.000
_cell.length_c   1.000
_cell.angle_alpha   90.00
_cell.angle_beta   90.00
_cell.angle_gamma   90.00
#
_symmetry.space_group_name_H-M   'P 1'
#
loop_
_entity.id
_entity.type
_entity.pdbx_description
1 polymer ?
#
loop_
_entity_poly.entity_id
_entity_poly.type
_entity_poly.pdbx_seq_one_letter_code
_entity_poly.pdbx_strand_id
1 'polypeptide(L)'
;MHIEYKNNDVEKVCNNLNEAKKRYPIKVANKLMKVINFIKNADSLQDIIQYPPFHFHDLKGDRKGLYAIDIDGRRSSYRLILMPMDEKLTDIYAIAKSVEIIMILEVSKHYE
;
A
#
# COMPACT_ATOMS: atom_id res chain seq x y z
N MET A 1 5.51 8.03 8.72
CA MET A 1 5.56 6.55 8.76
C MET A 1 6.77 6.03 7.98
N HIS A 2 7.40 4.95 8.44
CA HIS A 2 8.49 4.27 7.73
C HIS A 2 7.93 3.21 6.75
N ILE A 3 8.55 3.10 5.58
CA ILE A 3 8.16 2.13 4.55
C ILE A 3 9.36 1.23 4.27
N GLU A 4 9.18 -0.06 4.50
CA GLU A 4 10.04 -1.10 3.96
C GLU A 4 9.49 -1.64 2.64
N TYR A 5 10.38 -2.15 1.80
CA TYR A 5 10.00 -2.75 0.53
C TYR A 5 10.46 -4.20 0.49
N LYS A 6 9.59 -5.10 0.02
CA LYS A 6 9.91 -6.54 -0.10
C LYS A 6 11.19 -6.80 -0.89
N ASN A 7 11.48 -5.98 -1.90
CA ASN A 7 12.69 -6.05 -2.70
C ASN A 7 12.97 -4.73 -3.44
N ASN A 8 14.17 -4.63 -4.03
CA ASN A 8 14.63 -3.46 -4.77
C ASN A 8 13.74 -3.10 -5.98
N ASP A 9 13.05 -4.08 -6.59
CA ASP A 9 12.16 -3.81 -7.72
C ASP A 9 10.91 -3.05 -7.28
N VAL A 10 10.30 -3.47 -6.16
CA VAL A 10 9.15 -2.80 -5.57
C VAL A 10 9.53 -1.40 -5.09
N GLU A 11 10.69 -1.26 -4.45
CA GLU A 11 11.22 0.04 -4.04
C GLU A 11 11.37 1.01 -5.21
N LYS A 12 12.01 0.56 -6.30
CA LYS A 12 12.23 1.38 -7.50
C LYS A 12 10.93 1.90 -8.08
N VAL A 13 9.93 1.04 -8.27
CA VAL A 13 8.65 1.46 -8.87
C VAL A 13 7.84 2.35 -7.93
N CYS A 14 8.00 2.22 -6.62
CA CYS A 14 7.31 3.06 -5.64
C CYS A 14 7.95 4.45 -5.48
N ASN A 15 9.26 4.58 -5.75
CA ASN A 15 10.00 5.82 -5.51
C ASN A 15 10.47 6.55 -6.77
N ASN A 16 10.35 5.93 -7.94
CA ASN A 16 10.77 6.54 -9.20
C ASN A 16 9.63 6.51 -10.23
N LEU A 17 9.11 7.68 -10.56
CA LEU A 17 8.01 7.83 -11.52
C LEU A 17 8.36 7.27 -12.91
N ASN A 18 9.62 7.40 -13.36
CA ASN A 18 10.03 6.87 -14.65
C ASN A 18 10.06 5.34 -14.64
N GLU A 19 10.50 4.72 -13.54
CA GLU A 19 10.40 3.26 -13.38
C GLU A 19 8.95 2.79 -13.30
N ALA A 20 8.09 3.51 -12.56
CA ALA A 20 6.67 3.22 -12.49
C ALA A 20 5.98 3.29 -13.87
N LYS A 21 6.29 4.30 -14.68
CA LYS A 21 5.75 4.49 -16.04
C LYS A 21 6.15 3.38 -17.00
N LYS A 22 7.29 2.70 -16.77
CA LYS A 22 7.69 1.52 -17.57
C LYS A 22 6.80 0.31 -17.29
N ARG A 23 6.21 0.20 -16.08
CA ARG A 23 5.45 -0.98 -15.65
C ARG A 23 3.94 -0.76 -15.63
N TYR A 24 3.48 0.48 -15.47
CA TYR A 24 2.07 0.80 -15.25
C TYR A 24 1.60 1.91 -16.19
N PRO A 25 0.27 1.98 -16.49
CA PRO A 25 -0.29 3.12 -17.20
C PRO A 25 0.09 4.44 -16.53
N ILE A 26 0.37 5.48 -17.33
CA ILE A 26 0.89 6.77 -16.84
C ILE A 26 0.04 7.34 -15.69
N LYS A 27 -1.29 7.22 -15.80
CA LYS A 27 -2.23 7.65 -14.75
C LYS A 27 -1.98 6.93 -13.43
N VAL A 28 -1.81 5.61 -13.47
CA VAL A 28 -1.55 4.76 -12.29
C VAL A 28 -0.18 5.08 -11.71
N ALA A 29 0.85 5.24 -12.55
CA ALA A 29 2.19 5.61 -12.09
C ALA A 29 2.20 6.95 -11.33
N ASN A 30 1.54 7.97 -11.87
CA ASN A 30 1.40 9.28 -11.20
C ASN A 30 0.64 9.16 -9.87
N LYS A 31 -0.40 8.33 -9.84
CA LYS A 31 -1.21 8.11 -8.65
C LYS A 31 -0.47 7.32 -7.58
N LEU A 32 0.32 6.32 -7.97
CA LEU A 32 1.20 5.57 -7.09
C LEU A 32 2.15 6.51 -6.34
N MET A 33 2.78 7.48 -7.02
CA MET A 33 3.63 8.48 -6.36
C MET A 33 2.88 9.27 -5.28
N LYS A 34 1.60 9.62 -5.53
CA LYS A 34 0.76 10.32 -4.55
C LYS A 34 0.42 9.43 -3.36
N VAL A 35 0.12 8.15 -3.60
CA VAL A 35 -0.11 7.17 -2.52
C VAL A 35 1.13 7.00 -1.65
N ILE A 36 2.30 6.78 -2.26
CA ILE A 36 3.56 6.62 -1.53
C ILE A 36 3.90 7.89 -0.73
N ASN A 37 3.71 9.07 -1.32
CA ASN A 37 3.91 10.32 -0.60
C ASN A 37 2.94 10.48 0.57
N PHE A 38 1.67 10.12 0.41
CA PHE A 38 0.70 10.14 1.51
C PHE A 38 1.18 9.24 2.66
N ILE A 39 1.53 7.98 2.36
CA ILE A 39 1.98 7.01 3.38
C ILE A 39 3.20 7.55 4.13
N LYS A 40 4.21 8.09 3.43
CA LYS A 40 5.40 8.66 4.08
C LYS A 40 5.07 9.77 5.09
N ASN A 41 4.06 10.58 4.78
CA ASN A 41 3.60 11.71 5.61
C ASN A 41 2.51 11.33 6.62
N ALA A 42 2.01 10.09 6.63
CA ALA A 42 1.08 9.61 7.64
C ALA A 42 1.81 9.41 8.98
N ASP A 43 1.13 9.65 10.09
CA ASP A 43 1.68 9.40 11.43
C ASP A 43 1.60 7.90 11.74
N SER A 44 0.50 7.26 11.35
CA SER A 44 0.27 5.82 11.63
C SER A 44 -0.60 5.15 10.57
N LEU A 45 -0.75 3.82 10.65
CA LEU A 45 -1.61 3.06 9.74
C LEU A 45 -3.07 3.52 9.84
N GLN A 46 -3.46 4.07 10.99
CA GLN A 46 -4.79 4.63 11.20
C GLN A 46 -5.14 5.70 10.16
N ASP A 47 -4.21 6.56 9.77
CA ASP A 47 -4.45 7.61 8.77
C ASP A 47 -4.73 7.03 7.39
N ILE A 48 -4.06 5.93 7.05
CA ILE A 48 -4.25 5.19 5.79
C ILE A 48 -5.62 4.52 5.78
N ILE A 49 -6.00 3.87 6.89
CA ILE A 49 -7.31 3.20 7.05
C ILE A 49 -8.45 4.22 6.98
N GLN A 50 -8.30 5.36 7.64
CA GLN A 50 -9.34 6.38 7.71
C GLN A 50 -9.47 7.19 6.41
N TYR A 51 -8.50 7.14 5.51
CA TYR A 51 -8.56 7.86 4.24
C TYR A 51 -9.46 7.12 3.22
N PRO A 52 -10.71 7.59 2.99
CA PRO A 52 -11.70 6.80 2.27
C PRO A 52 -11.30 6.40 0.83
N PRO A 53 -10.58 7.24 0.05
CA PRO A 53 -10.15 6.88 -1.30
C PRO A 53 -9.22 5.65 -1.39
N PHE A 54 -8.52 5.31 -0.31
CA PHE A 54 -7.65 4.13 -0.29
C PHE A 54 -8.41 2.83 -0.12
N HIS A 55 -9.62 2.87 0.43
CA HIS A 55 -10.44 1.67 0.60
C HIS A 55 -9.64 0.49 1.19
N PHE A 56 -9.03 0.71 2.35
CA PHE A 56 -8.23 -0.31 3.03
C PHE A 56 -9.08 -1.56 3.32
N HIS A 57 -8.57 -2.74 2.96
CA HIS A 57 -9.24 -4.02 3.22
C HIS A 57 -8.26 -5.18 3.37
N ASP A 58 -8.70 -6.22 4.07
CA ASP A 58 -7.99 -7.48 4.22
C ASP A 58 -7.99 -8.31 2.94
N LEU A 59 -6.87 -8.99 2.69
CA LEU A 59 -6.80 -10.05 1.70
C LEU A 59 -7.13 -11.41 2.34
N LYS A 60 -7.69 -12.31 1.52
CA LYS A 60 -8.21 -13.62 1.95
C LYS A 60 -7.39 -14.76 1.36
N GLY A 61 -7.63 -15.98 1.86
CA GLY A 61 -6.95 -17.20 1.41
C GLY A 61 -5.45 -17.16 1.73
N ASP A 62 -4.61 -17.50 0.75
CA ASP A 62 -3.14 -17.57 0.90
C ASP A 62 -2.49 -16.20 1.19
N ARG A 63 -3.25 -15.11 1.02
CA ARG A 63 -2.82 -13.74 1.32
C ARG A 63 -3.37 -13.22 2.66
N LYS A 64 -3.91 -14.10 3.51
CA LYS A 64 -4.39 -13.73 4.86
C LYS A 64 -3.27 -13.05 5.66
N GLY A 65 -3.61 -11.92 6.28
CA GLY A 65 -2.65 -11.08 7.01
C GLY A 65 -2.00 -9.98 6.16
N LEU A 66 -2.26 -9.98 4.85
CA LEU A 66 -1.92 -8.86 3.97
C LEU A 66 -3.13 -7.96 3.77
N TYR A 67 -2.85 -6.71 3.41
CA TYR A 67 -3.86 -5.68 3.19
C TYR A 67 -3.65 -5.00 1.85
N ALA A 68 -4.72 -4.43 1.30
CA ALA A 68 -4.69 -3.71 0.04
C ALA A 68 -5.29 -2.32 0.18
N ILE A 69 -4.70 -1.36 -0.56
CA ILE A 69 -5.30 -0.05 -0.81
C ILE A 69 -5.36 0.25 -2.31
N ASP A 70 -6.36 1.00 -2.72
CA ASP A 70 -6.59 1.42 -4.10
C ASP A 70 -5.66 2.57 -4.51
N ILE A 71 -4.99 2.45 -5.66
CA ILE A 71 -4.04 3.48 -6.13
C ILE A 71 -4.75 4.64 -6.86
N ASP A 72 -5.90 4.41 -7.50
CA ASP A 72 -6.70 5.46 -8.16
C ASP A 72 -8.20 5.28 -7.86
N GLY A 73 -8.49 4.94 -6.60
CA GLY A 73 -9.83 4.64 -6.09
C GLY A 73 -10.43 3.35 -6.65
N ARG A 74 -11.65 3.03 -6.21
CA ARG A 74 -12.32 1.73 -6.47
C ARG A 74 -12.53 1.36 -7.94
N ARG A 75 -12.50 2.33 -8.87
CA ARG A 75 -12.63 2.06 -10.31
C ARG A 75 -11.31 1.62 -10.94
N SER A 76 -10.18 1.85 -10.27
CA SER A 76 -8.89 1.33 -10.68
C SER A 76 -8.78 -0.15 -10.31
N SER A 77 -8.26 -0.95 -11.23
CA SER A 77 -7.86 -2.31 -10.89
C SER A 77 -6.55 -2.35 -10.11
N TYR A 78 -5.76 -1.28 -10.04
CA TYR A 78 -4.45 -1.31 -9.39
C TYR A 78 -4.50 -1.04 -7.89
N ARG A 79 -3.79 -1.89 -7.14
CA ARG A 79 -3.68 -1.87 -5.69
C ARG A 79 -2.25 -1.92 -5.23
N LEU A 80 -2.01 -1.27 -4.11
CA LEU A 80 -0.79 -1.39 -3.34
C LEU A 80 -1.04 -2.43 -2.25
N ILE A 81 -0.26 -3.51 -2.24
CA ILE A 81 -0.36 -4.55 -1.24
C ILE A 81 0.70 -4.31 -0.17
N LEU A 82 0.28 -4.30 1.09
CA LEU A 82 1.12 -3.99 2.23
C LEU A 82 0.84 -4.93 3.41
N MET A 83 1.81 -5.01 4.32
CA MET A 83 1.63 -5.60 5.64
C MET A 83 2.22 -4.68 6.71
N PRO A 84 1.55 -4.54 7.86
CA PRO A 84 2.13 -3.88 9.03
C PRO A 84 3.27 -4.73 9.60
N MET A 85 4.36 -4.09 10.01
CA MET A 85 5.49 -4.74 10.67
C MET A 85 5.31 -4.61 12.18
N ASP A 86 4.48 -5.47 12.77
CA ASP A 86 4.25 -5.52 14.22
C ASP A 86 4.15 -7.00 14.67
N GLU A 87 4.73 -7.32 15.83
CA GLU A 87 4.82 -8.66 16.39
C GLU A 87 3.47 -9.18 16.92
N LYS A 88 2.48 -8.30 17.16
CA LYS A 88 1.17 -8.66 17.73
C LYS A 88 -0.01 -8.33 16.80
N LEU A 89 -0.05 -9.00 15.66
CA LEU A 89 -1.16 -8.94 14.70
C LEU A 89 -2.37 -9.79 15.15
N THR A 90 -3.13 -9.33 16.15
CA THR A 90 -4.42 -9.94 16.52
C THR A 90 -5.59 -9.22 15.86
N ASP A 91 -5.61 -7.89 15.91
CA ASP A 91 -6.61 -7.03 15.26
C ASP A 91 -5.94 -5.75 14.77
N ILE A 92 -5.80 -5.63 13.44
CA ILE A 92 -5.11 -4.49 12.85
C ILE A 92 -5.82 -3.17 13.12
N TYR A 93 -7.14 -3.16 13.22
CA TYR A 93 -7.92 -1.94 13.42
C TYR A 93 -7.74 -1.41 14.85
N ALA A 94 -7.57 -2.32 15.81
CA ALA A 94 -7.29 -1.97 17.20
C ALA A 94 -5.89 -1.37 17.39
N ILE A 95 -4.89 -1.86 16.64
CA ILE A 95 -3.49 -1.43 16.78
C ILE A 95 -3.07 -0.37 15.75
N ALA A 96 -3.91 0.00 14.79
CA ALA A 96 -3.52 0.82 13.63
C ALA A 96 -2.83 2.14 14.01
N LYS A 97 -3.16 2.72 15.18
CA LYS A 97 -2.56 3.95 15.69
C LYS A 97 -1.10 3.79 16.14
N SER A 98 -0.68 2.60 16.55
CA SER A 98 0.69 2.30 16.97
C SER A 98 1.55 1.72 15.85
N VAL A 99 0.97 1.42 14.69
CA VAL A 99 1.72 0.89 13.54
C VAL A 99 2.36 2.05 12.78
N GLU A 100 3.67 2.18 12.93
CA GLU A 100 4.50 3.21 12.28
C GLU A 100 5.38 2.67 11.15
N ILE A 101 5.43 1.35 10.97
CA ILE A 101 6.22 0.67 9.94
C ILE A 101 5.34 -0.28 9.16
N ILE A 102 5.37 -0.15 7.83
CA ILE A 102 4.73 -1.09 6.92
C ILE A 102 5.74 -1.61 5.90
N MET A 103 5.54 -2.83 5.44
CA MET A 103 6.22 -3.37 4.28
C MET A 103 5.29 -3.34 3.07
N ILE A 104 5.73 -2.75 1.98
CA ILE A 104 5.06 -2.82 0.67
C ILE A 104 5.57 -4.06 -0.07
N LEU A 105 4.65 -4.93 -0.45
CA LEU A 105 4.96 -6.21 -1.07
C LEU A 105 4.90 -6.15 -2.60
N GLU A 106 3.92 -5.44 -3.15
CA GLU A 106 3.72 -5.34 -4.59
C GLU A 106 2.73 -4.23 -4.97
N VAL A 107 2.81 -3.80 -6.23
CA VAL A 107 1.75 -3.06 -6.93
C VAL A 107 1.18 -4.00 -8.00
N SER A 108 -0.06 -4.43 -7.81
CA SER A 108 -0.70 -5.46 -8.64
C SER A 108 -2.11 -5.06 -9.06
N LYS A 109 -2.62 -5.69 -10.11
CA LYS A 109 -4.04 -5.59 -10.46
C LYS A 109 -4.84 -6.50 -9.53
N HIS A 110 -5.99 -6.03 -9.07
CA HIS A 110 -6.97 -6.83 -8.37
C HIS A 110 -7.70 -7.72 -9.36
N TYR A 111 -7.49 -9.02 -9.19
CA TYR A 111 -8.01 -10.15 -9.96
C TYR A 111 -7.84 -10.04 -11.48
N GLU A 112 -7.05 -10.98 -12.01
CA GLU A 112 -7.67 -12.03 -12.82
C GLU A 112 -8.38 -13.01 -11.88
#